data_AF-A0A0S8IZR0-F1
#
_entry.id   AF-A0A0S8IZR0-F1
#
_cell.length_a   1.000
_cell.length_b   1.000
_cell.length_c   1.000
_cell.angle_alpha   90.00
_cell.angle_beta   90.00
_cell.angle_gamma   90.00
#
_symmetry.space_group_name_H-M   'P 1'
#
loop_
_entity.id
_entity.type
_entity.pdbx_description
1 polymer ?
#
loop_
_entity_poly.entity_id
_entity_poly.type
_entity_poly.pdbx_seq_one_letter_code
_entity_poly.pdbx_strand_id
1 'polypeptide(L)'
;MCDIQHVQDVMDGWLTAELWSTLAVRSHPPKRARPDRTRRKFGLKVGDYRMQISHYHALLIGYAVALIGWLLADRVFPTLWPRREPASFNRPWFEVLWSIISVIGVLLVGQLYTRGWLLPDLGSFETLIEVCNQILIFSPILILLAIRRHPLSSAWLPMDKMWARLAIGLTLALIAILAFTIAHTGSDSWLMVVPRVYHPKNLGLLVQVLLEDITIAVLFVRFRAVLGLRATIALVAVLFAAGHIPTLLTRGATISELSSLILDAGLGIAILSVVQRSADIWWFWCVHFAMDMMQFYVVT
;
A
#
# COMPACT_ATOMS: atom_id res chain seq x y z
N MET A 1 10.77 17.79 10.24
CA MET A 1 11.14 17.38 8.87
C MET A 1 11.01 15.88 8.82
N CYS A 2 10.08 15.37 8.01
CA CYS A 2 9.86 13.93 7.86
C CYS A 2 10.97 13.44 6.91
N ASP A 3 11.73 12.44 7.34
CA ASP A 3 12.89 11.94 6.62
C ASP A 3 12.40 11.22 5.35
N ILE A 4 12.58 11.86 4.19
CA ILE A 4 12.24 11.29 2.86
C ILE A 4 12.90 9.92 2.71
N GLN A 5 14.05 9.72 3.34
CA GLN A 5 14.81 8.48 3.36
C GLN A 5 14.03 7.30 3.96
N HIS A 6 13.15 7.53 4.93
CA HIS A 6 12.33 6.46 5.53
C HIS A 6 11.15 6.04 4.65
N VAL A 7 10.59 6.99 3.88
CA VAL A 7 9.57 6.69 2.86
C VAL A 7 10.21 5.94 1.69
N GLN A 8 11.44 6.31 1.33
CA GLN A 8 12.27 5.62 0.36
C GLN A 8 12.61 4.19 0.80
N ASP A 9 12.97 3.96 2.06
CA ASP A 9 13.25 2.60 2.59
C ASP A 9 12.02 1.66 2.51
N VAL A 10 10.80 2.20 2.68
CA VAL A 10 9.56 1.43 2.55
C VAL A 10 9.24 1.15 1.08
N MET A 11 9.42 2.13 0.20
CA MET A 11 9.27 1.94 -1.26
C MET A 11 10.35 1.02 -1.85
N ASP A 12 11.58 1.11 -1.35
CA ASP A 12 12.68 0.22 -1.68
C ASP A 12 12.37 -1.20 -1.22
N GLY A 13 11.71 -1.37 -0.08
CA GLY A 13 11.18 -2.66 0.38
C GLY A 13 10.16 -3.30 -0.58
N TRP A 14 9.31 -2.50 -1.23
CA TRP A 14 8.35 -2.98 -2.22
C TRP A 14 8.98 -3.29 -3.59
N LEU A 15 10.01 -2.53 -3.98
CA LEU A 15 10.62 -2.65 -5.30
C LEU A 15 11.79 -3.64 -5.33
N THR A 16 12.48 -3.87 -4.21
CA THR A 16 13.63 -4.78 -4.13
C THR A 16 13.23 -6.22 -3.82
N ALA A 17 12.57 -6.88 -4.78
CA ALA A 17 12.72 -8.34 -4.90
C ALA A 17 14.18 -8.63 -5.28
N GLU A 18 15.02 -8.80 -4.27
CA GLU A 18 16.47 -8.77 -4.31
C GLU A 18 17.05 -10.06 -4.92
N LEU A 19 17.69 -9.95 -6.10
CA LEU A 19 18.58 -10.97 -6.63
C LEU A 19 19.99 -10.46 -6.96
N TRP A 20 20.34 -9.21 -6.63
CA TRP A 20 21.62 -8.62 -7.07
C TRP A 20 22.39 -7.75 -6.06
N SER A 21 21.95 -7.60 -4.80
CA SER A 21 22.82 -6.97 -3.78
C SER A 21 24.03 -7.84 -3.39
N THR A 22 24.05 -9.11 -3.81
CA THR A 22 25.19 -10.02 -3.63
C THR A 22 26.26 -9.92 -4.74
N LEU A 23 26.05 -9.14 -5.81
CA LEU A 23 27.00 -9.12 -6.96
C LEU A 23 27.36 -7.75 -7.56
N ALA A 24 26.95 -6.61 -6.99
CA ALA A 24 27.46 -5.30 -7.41
C ALA A 24 28.65 -4.83 -6.54
N VAL A 25 29.84 -5.10 -7.06
CA VAL A 25 31.16 -4.80 -6.52
C VAL A 25 31.44 -3.29 -6.46
N ARG A 26 31.99 -2.87 -5.30
CA ARG A 26 32.99 -1.80 -5.05
C ARG A 26 33.18 -0.74 -6.14
N SER A 27 32.94 0.52 -5.76
CA SER A 27 33.86 1.61 -6.10
C SER A 27 33.68 2.83 -5.17
N HIS A 28 34.17 2.76 -3.93
CA HIS A 28 34.86 3.86 -3.25
C HIS A 28 35.42 3.37 -1.90
N PRO A 29 36.74 3.45 -1.65
CA PRO A 29 37.31 3.11 -0.35
C PRO A 29 37.10 4.27 0.63
N PRO A 30 36.51 4.04 1.83
CA PRO A 30 36.54 5.04 2.89
C PRO A 30 37.95 5.16 3.49
N LYS A 31 38.35 6.39 3.80
CA LYS A 31 39.58 6.70 4.56
C LYS A 31 39.53 5.98 5.91
N ARG A 32 40.59 5.23 6.22
CA ARG A 32 40.76 4.46 7.46
C ARG A 32 40.76 5.37 8.69
N ALA A 33 39.68 5.35 9.47
CA ALA A 33 39.68 5.78 10.86
C ALA A 33 39.94 4.57 11.78
N ARG A 34 40.72 4.79 12.85
CA ARG A 34 41.17 3.75 13.80
C ARG A 34 39.98 3.07 14.50
N PRO A 35 40.05 1.75 14.78
CA PRO A 35 38.99 1.06 15.51
C PRO A 35 39.11 1.35 17.00
N ASP A 36 38.16 2.13 17.53
CA ASP A 36 37.92 2.20 18.96
C ASP A 36 37.10 0.97 19.40
N ARG A 37 37.74 0.08 20.17
CA ARG A 37 37.16 -1.16 20.70
C ARG A 37 36.36 -0.84 21.97
N THR A 38 35.22 -0.19 21.83
CA THR A 38 34.22 -0.15 22.90
C THR A 38 33.12 -1.17 22.61
N ARG A 39 33.07 -2.21 23.46
CA ARG A 39 31.99 -3.22 23.50
C ARG A 39 30.64 -2.50 23.62
N ARG A 40 29.93 -2.30 22.50
CA ARG A 40 28.51 -1.94 22.52
C ARG A 40 27.72 -3.14 23.04
N LYS A 41 27.29 -3.06 24.30
CA LYS A 41 26.27 -3.96 24.84
C LYS A 41 24.99 -3.74 24.01
N PHE A 42 24.66 -4.70 23.15
CA PHE A 42 23.36 -4.79 22.49
C PHE A 42 22.30 -5.16 23.54
N GLY A 43 21.89 -4.17 24.32
CA GLY A 43 20.70 -4.25 25.15
C GLY A 43 19.62 -3.40 24.50
N LEU A 44 18.80 -4.00 23.64
CA LEU A 44 17.54 -3.38 23.21
C LEU A 44 16.74 -3.10 24.49
N LYS A 45 16.41 -1.83 24.74
CA LYS A 45 15.60 -1.45 25.90
C LYS A 45 14.20 -2.00 25.68
N VAL A 46 13.69 -2.75 26.65
CA VAL A 46 12.33 -3.36 26.64
C VAL A 46 11.20 -2.36 26.31
N GLY A 47 11.45 -1.04 26.48
CA GLY A 47 10.52 0.03 26.10
C GLY A 47 10.21 0.11 24.60
N ASP A 48 11.19 -0.13 23.73
CA ASP A 48 11.03 0.10 22.28
C ASP A 48 10.06 -0.92 21.65
N TYR A 49 10.05 -2.15 22.16
CA TYR A 49 9.19 -3.23 21.66
C TYR A 49 7.71 -3.00 21.97
N ARG A 50 7.38 -2.40 23.14
CA ARG A 50 5.98 -2.12 23.51
C ARG A 50 5.35 -1.05 22.61
N MET A 51 6.13 -0.07 22.16
CA MET A 51 5.63 1.01 21.30
C MET A 51 5.27 0.50 19.90
N GLN A 52 6.08 -0.37 19.30
CA GLN A 52 5.81 -0.95 17.97
C GLN A 52 4.54 -1.80 17.95
N ILE A 53 4.32 -2.61 18.99
CA ILE A 53 3.10 -3.42 19.11
C ILE A 53 1.86 -2.52 19.23
N SER A 54 1.90 -1.47 20.06
CA SER A 54 0.78 -0.54 20.21
C SER A 54 0.40 0.13 18.88
N HIS A 55 1.40 0.51 18.09
CA HIS A 55 1.19 1.15 16.79
C HIS A 55 0.47 0.23 15.81
N TYR A 56 0.95 -1.00 15.64
CA TYR A 56 0.34 -1.97 14.73
C TYR A 56 -1.11 -2.31 15.10
N HIS A 57 -1.39 -2.47 16.39
CA HIS A 57 -2.76 -2.72 16.86
C HIS A 57 -3.68 -1.53 16.59
N ALA A 58 -3.19 -0.29 16.71
CA ALA A 58 -3.95 0.89 16.36
C ALA A 58 -4.28 0.95 14.86
N LEU A 59 -3.37 0.52 13.97
CA LEU A 59 -3.65 0.37 12.54
C LEU A 59 -4.78 -0.63 12.29
N LEU A 60 -4.71 -1.81 12.91
CA LEU A 60 -5.76 -2.83 12.80
C LEU A 60 -7.11 -2.30 13.27
N ILE A 61 -7.15 -1.53 14.35
CA ILE A 61 -8.38 -0.89 14.86
C ILE A 61 -8.91 0.13 13.84
N GLY A 62 -8.07 0.98 13.28
CA GLY A 62 -8.45 1.95 12.25
C GLY A 62 -9.11 1.29 11.04
N TYR A 63 -8.46 0.26 10.50
CA TYR A 63 -9.02 -0.55 9.40
C TYR A 63 -10.33 -1.23 9.80
N ALA A 64 -10.38 -1.90 10.95
CA ALA A 64 -11.58 -2.59 11.41
C ALA A 64 -12.78 -1.64 11.53
N VAL A 65 -12.57 -0.44 12.09
CA VAL A 65 -13.62 0.60 12.20
C VAL A 65 -14.08 1.05 10.81
N ALA A 66 -13.17 1.28 9.86
CA ALA A 66 -13.53 1.66 8.49
C ALA A 66 -14.34 0.57 7.77
N LEU A 67 -13.93 -0.70 7.90
CA LEU A 67 -14.63 -1.83 7.29
C LEU A 67 -16.04 -2.01 7.87
N ILE A 68 -16.18 -1.91 9.20
CA ILE A 68 -17.49 -1.95 9.87
C ILE A 68 -18.34 -0.76 9.43
N GLY A 69 -17.75 0.45 9.39
CA GLY A 69 -18.42 1.66 8.93
C GLY A 69 -18.93 1.54 7.50
N TRP A 70 -18.13 0.95 6.60
CA TRP A 70 -18.57 0.66 5.24
C TRP A 70 -19.72 -0.37 5.21
N LEU A 71 -19.64 -1.45 6.00
CA LEU A 71 -20.73 -2.45 6.06
C LEU A 71 -22.04 -1.85 6.58
N LEU A 72 -22.00 -0.86 7.47
CA LEU A 72 -23.16 -0.09 7.90
C LEU A 72 -23.65 0.84 6.78
N ALA A 73 -22.75 1.52 6.08
CA ALA A 73 -23.09 2.38 4.94
C ALA A 73 -23.73 1.58 3.79
N ASP A 74 -23.24 0.38 3.44
CA ASP A 74 -23.82 -0.53 2.45
C ASP A 74 -25.27 -0.90 2.79
N ARG A 75 -25.59 -1.05 4.09
CA ARG A 75 -26.95 -1.34 4.57
C ARG A 75 -27.87 -0.13 4.51
N VAL A 76 -27.37 1.06 4.84
CA VAL A 76 -28.16 2.30 4.86
C VAL A 76 -28.38 2.84 3.45
N PHE A 77 -27.39 2.69 2.57
CA PHE A 77 -27.40 3.22 1.22
C PHE A 77 -27.21 2.12 0.16
N PRO A 78 -28.12 1.14 0.06
CA PRO A 78 -27.96 -0.02 -0.82
C PRO A 78 -27.89 0.33 -2.31
N THR A 79 -28.44 1.49 -2.71
CA THR A 79 -28.38 1.97 -4.10
C THR A 79 -27.05 2.62 -4.45
N LEU A 80 -26.17 2.89 -3.46
CA LEU A 80 -24.84 3.42 -3.72
C LEU A 80 -23.89 2.31 -4.19
N TRP A 81 -24.01 1.07 -3.70
CA TRP A 81 -23.18 -0.05 -4.16
C TRP A 81 -24.04 -1.16 -4.76
N PRO A 82 -24.58 -0.96 -5.99
CA PRO A 82 -25.35 -2.00 -6.64
C PRO A 82 -24.49 -3.26 -6.80
N ARG A 83 -25.09 -4.44 -6.52
CA ARG A 83 -24.41 -5.72 -6.74
C ARG A 83 -24.16 -5.89 -8.24
N ARG A 84 -22.90 -5.83 -8.64
CA ARG A 84 -22.49 -6.03 -10.04
C ARG A 84 -22.10 -7.49 -10.25
N GLU A 85 -22.43 -8.01 -11.41
CA GLU A 85 -21.90 -9.30 -11.83
C GLU A 85 -20.37 -9.21 -11.94
N PRO A 86 -19.64 -10.26 -11.52
CA PRO A 86 -18.20 -10.31 -11.72
C PRO A 86 -17.88 -10.20 -13.22
N ALA A 87 -16.83 -9.44 -13.56
CA ALA A 87 -16.38 -9.37 -14.95
C ALA A 87 -16.02 -10.77 -15.46
N SER A 88 -16.52 -11.12 -16.64
CA SER A 88 -16.19 -12.36 -17.34
C SER A 88 -15.30 -12.05 -18.54
N PHE A 89 -14.44 -13.00 -18.89
CA PHE A 89 -13.50 -12.87 -20.01
C PHE A 89 -13.58 -14.10 -20.89
N ASN A 90 -13.52 -13.92 -22.20
CA ASN A 90 -13.54 -15.03 -23.17
C ASN A 90 -12.36 -16.00 -22.98
N ARG A 91 -11.22 -15.48 -22.51
CA ARG A 91 -9.97 -16.23 -22.32
C ARG A 91 -9.32 -15.83 -20.99
N PRO A 92 -9.87 -16.25 -19.83
CA PRO A 92 -9.49 -15.73 -18.52
C PRO A 92 -8.03 -16.02 -18.15
N TRP A 93 -7.47 -17.16 -18.59
CA TRP A 93 -6.06 -17.49 -18.41
C TRP A 93 -5.11 -16.52 -19.12
N PHE A 94 -5.47 -16.02 -20.30
CA PHE A 94 -4.66 -15.01 -20.99
C PHE A 94 -4.69 -13.68 -20.25
N GLU A 95 -5.82 -13.32 -19.63
CA GLU A 95 -5.92 -12.10 -18.82
C GLU A 95 -5.04 -12.18 -17.57
N VAL A 96 -4.94 -13.36 -16.94
CA VAL A 96 -3.98 -13.61 -15.85
C VAL A 96 -2.53 -13.48 -16.33
N LEU A 97 -2.18 -14.09 -17.47
CA LEU A 97 -0.83 -13.99 -18.03
C LEU A 97 -0.43 -12.53 -18.29
N TRP A 98 -1.31 -11.75 -18.94
CA TRP A 98 -1.07 -10.33 -19.18
C TRP A 98 -0.97 -9.50 -17.90
N SER A 99 -1.76 -9.86 -16.88
CA SER A 99 -1.70 -9.23 -15.56
C SER A 99 -0.34 -9.47 -14.90
N ILE A 100 0.19 -10.71 -14.96
CA ILE A 100 1.52 -11.05 -14.46
C ILE A 100 2.61 -10.29 -15.22
N ILE A 101 2.55 -10.26 -16.55
CA ILE A 101 3.51 -9.48 -17.38
C ILE A 101 3.49 -8.01 -16.98
N SER A 102 2.31 -7.44 -16.71
CA SER A 102 2.17 -6.05 -16.32
C SER A 102 2.77 -5.77 -14.94
N VAL A 103 2.57 -6.67 -13.97
CA VAL A 103 3.22 -6.57 -12.64
C VAL A 103 4.74 -6.62 -12.76
N ILE A 104 5.28 -7.52 -13.58
CA ILE A 104 6.72 -7.55 -13.88
C ILE A 104 7.16 -6.20 -14.47
N GLY A 105 6.36 -5.63 -15.38
CA GLY A 105 6.58 -4.28 -15.91
C GLY A 105 6.64 -3.21 -14.82
N VAL A 106 5.67 -3.19 -13.88
CA VAL A 106 5.64 -2.25 -12.77
C VAL A 106 6.91 -2.36 -11.92
N LEU A 107 7.30 -3.59 -11.56
CA LEU A 107 8.52 -3.84 -10.78
C LEU A 107 9.79 -3.38 -11.54
N LEU A 108 9.88 -3.67 -12.84
CA LEU A 108 11.01 -3.24 -13.66
C LEU A 108 11.10 -1.71 -13.75
N VAL A 109 9.99 -1.01 -13.96
CA VAL A 109 9.99 0.46 -14.02
C VAL A 109 10.29 1.07 -12.65
N GLY A 110 9.75 0.49 -11.58
CA GLY A 110 10.11 0.89 -10.21
C GLY A 110 11.60 0.71 -9.91
N GLN A 111 12.25 -0.34 -10.44
CA GLN A 111 13.70 -0.49 -10.35
C GLN A 111 14.48 0.59 -11.14
N LEU A 112 13.90 1.16 -12.20
CA LEU A 112 14.50 2.33 -12.85
C LEU A 112 14.35 3.58 -11.98
N TYR A 113 13.22 3.72 -11.28
CA TYR A 113 12.98 4.81 -10.34
C TYR A 113 13.99 4.80 -9.19
N THR A 114 14.20 3.67 -8.52
CA THR A 114 15.16 3.55 -7.41
C THR A 114 16.62 3.81 -7.83
N ARG A 115 16.94 3.62 -9.12
CA ARG A 115 18.23 3.96 -9.72
C ARG A 115 18.35 5.42 -10.15
N GLY A 116 17.32 6.24 -9.95
CA GLY A 116 17.27 7.64 -10.39
C GLY A 116 17.22 7.78 -11.91
N TRP A 117 16.72 6.79 -12.63
CA TRP A 117 16.65 6.80 -14.11
C TRP A 117 15.30 7.28 -14.66
N LEU A 118 14.31 7.55 -13.80
CA LEU A 118 13.07 8.22 -14.20
C LEU A 118 13.26 9.76 -14.17
N LEU A 119 12.19 10.51 -13.94
CA LEU A 119 12.23 11.97 -13.96
C LEU A 119 13.02 12.50 -12.75
N PRO A 120 14.02 13.38 -12.96
CA PRO A 120 14.86 13.91 -11.88
C PRO A 120 14.13 14.99 -11.08
N ASP A 121 14.49 15.17 -9.81
CA ASP A 121 13.91 16.22 -8.97
C ASP A 121 14.29 17.63 -9.46
N LEU A 122 13.29 18.48 -9.72
CA LEU A 122 13.46 19.85 -10.21
C LEU A 122 13.13 20.90 -9.13
N GLY A 123 13.48 20.62 -7.86
CA GLY A 123 13.27 21.54 -6.74
C GLY A 123 11.80 21.85 -6.50
N SER A 124 11.32 23.03 -6.91
CA SER A 124 9.94 23.49 -6.64
C SER A 124 8.82 22.60 -7.21
N PHE A 125 9.13 21.70 -8.15
CA PHE A 125 8.18 20.77 -8.75
C PHE A 125 8.32 19.32 -8.26
N GLU A 126 9.10 19.07 -7.20
CA GLU A 126 9.38 17.73 -6.65
C GLU A 126 8.10 16.88 -6.49
N THR A 127 7.06 17.40 -5.85
CA THR A 127 5.80 16.67 -5.66
C THR A 127 5.09 16.32 -6.97
N LEU A 128 5.12 17.20 -7.98
CA LEU A 128 4.50 16.92 -9.27
C LEU A 128 5.29 15.87 -10.06
N ILE A 129 6.62 15.93 -9.98
CA ILE A 129 7.53 14.97 -10.59
C ILE A 129 7.34 13.59 -9.96
N GLU A 130 7.18 13.55 -8.64
CA GLU A 130 6.86 12.33 -7.93
C GLU A 130 5.53 11.72 -8.40
N VAL A 131 4.47 12.52 -8.52
CA VAL A 131 3.20 12.07 -9.13
C VAL A 131 3.41 11.50 -10.53
N CYS A 132 4.19 12.17 -11.38
CA CYS A 132 4.50 11.67 -12.72
C CYS A 132 5.27 10.36 -12.68
N ASN A 133 6.26 10.22 -11.79
CA ASN A 133 7.02 8.98 -11.61
C ASN A 133 6.11 7.83 -11.16
N GLN A 134 5.18 8.07 -10.23
CA GLN A 134 4.20 7.06 -9.81
C GLN A 134 3.32 6.60 -10.99
N ILE A 135 2.82 7.53 -11.80
CA ILE A 135 2.06 7.19 -13.01
C ILE A 135 2.89 6.36 -14.00
N LEU A 136 4.18 6.69 -14.18
CA LEU A 136 5.09 5.92 -15.04
C LEU A 136 5.35 4.51 -14.49
N ILE A 137 5.57 4.37 -13.19
CA ILE A 137 5.79 3.08 -12.53
C ILE A 137 4.58 2.15 -12.74
N PHE A 138 3.37 2.66 -12.52
CA PHE A 138 2.14 1.86 -12.67
C PHE A 138 1.58 1.84 -14.10
N SER A 139 2.22 2.53 -15.06
CA SER A 139 1.74 2.60 -16.45
C SER A 139 1.56 1.23 -17.12
N PRO A 140 2.36 0.17 -16.86
CA PRO A 140 2.13 -1.15 -17.46
C PRO A 140 0.74 -1.72 -17.19
N ILE A 141 0.20 -1.52 -15.98
CA ILE A 141 -1.16 -1.96 -15.61
C ILE A 141 -2.22 -1.11 -16.32
N LEU A 142 -2.00 0.20 -16.41
CA LEU A 142 -2.92 1.10 -17.12
C LEU A 142 -2.93 0.82 -18.63
N ILE A 143 -1.76 0.56 -19.22
CA ILE A 143 -1.59 0.16 -20.62
C ILE A 143 -2.30 -1.17 -20.89
N LEU A 144 -2.25 -2.13 -19.97
CA LEU A 144 -3.03 -3.37 -20.10
C LEU A 144 -4.52 -3.09 -20.28
N LEU A 145 -5.11 -2.24 -19.44
CA LEU A 145 -6.53 -1.87 -19.57
C LEU A 145 -6.82 -1.21 -20.93
N ALA A 146 -5.93 -0.32 -21.39
CA ALA A 146 -6.07 0.38 -22.66
C ALA A 146 -5.95 -0.58 -23.87
N ILE A 147 -4.94 -1.45 -23.91
CA ILE A 147 -4.71 -2.43 -25.00
C ILE A 147 -5.89 -3.40 -25.11
N ARG A 148 -6.39 -3.88 -23.97
CA ARG A 148 -7.54 -4.80 -23.93
C ARG A 148 -8.88 -4.07 -24.13
N ARG A 149 -8.88 -2.73 -24.14
CA ARG A 149 -10.07 -1.88 -24.23
C ARG A 149 -11.12 -2.25 -23.18
N HIS A 150 -10.66 -2.65 -22.00
CA HIS A 150 -11.56 -3.01 -20.91
C HIS A 150 -12.08 -1.75 -20.23
N PRO A 151 -13.37 -1.67 -19.88
CA PRO A 151 -13.90 -0.53 -19.15
C PRO A 151 -13.28 -0.48 -17.75
N LEU A 152 -13.17 0.71 -17.17
CA LEU A 152 -12.65 0.92 -15.81
C LEU A 152 -13.45 0.14 -14.75
N SER A 153 -14.75 -0.10 -14.99
CA SER A 153 -15.58 -0.96 -14.14
C SER A 153 -15.04 -2.39 -14.00
N SER A 154 -14.27 -2.90 -14.97
CA SER A 154 -13.57 -4.19 -14.88
C SER A 154 -12.42 -4.18 -13.87
N ALA A 155 -12.03 -3.03 -13.35
CA ALA A 155 -11.00 -2.82 -12.34
C ALA A 155 -11.58 -2.19 -11.06
N TRP A 156 -12.86 -2.44 -10.77
CA TRP A 156 -13.56 -1.89 -9.59
C TRP A 156 -13.52 -0.35 -9.50
N LEU A 157 -13.50 0.31 -10.67
CA LEU A 157 -13.64 1.75 -10.83
C LEU A 157 -14.98 2.10 -11.49
N PRO A 158 -16.11 1.84 -10.82
CA PRO A 158 -17.40 2.30 -11.31
C PRO A 158 -17.50 3.83 -11.29
N MET A 159 -18.00 4.42 -12.36
CA MET A 159 -18.10 5.88 -12.49
C MET A 159 -19.45 6.43 -12.00
N ASP A 160 -20.46 5.58 -11.84
CA ASP A 160 -21.76 5.99 -11.31
C ASP A 160 -21.64 6.36 -9.82
N LYS A 161 -22.16 7.54 -9.46
CA LYS A 161 -22.15 8.08 -8.09
C LYS A 161 -20.76 8.11 -7.43
N MET A 162 -19.70 8.20 -8.24
CA MET A 162 -18.30 8.21 -7.77
C MET A 162 -18.08 9.23 -6.64
N TRP A 163 -18.55 10.47 -6.81
CA TRP A 163 -18.39 11.52 -5.80
C TRP A 163 -19.00 11.19 -4.44
N ALA A 164 -20.17 10.55 -4.41
CA ALA A 164 -20.80 10.14 -3.15
C ALA A 164 -19.98 9.05 -2.44
N ARG A 165 -19.43 8.11 -3.21
CA ARG A 165 -18.59 7.03 -2.66
C ARG A 165 -17.24 7.55 -2.18
N LEU A 166 -16.64 8.50 -2.88
CA LEU A 166 -15.46 9.24 -2.44
C LEU A 166 -15.73 9.99 -1.13
N ALA A 167 -16.85 10.70 -1.02
CA ALA A 167 -17.22 11.44 0.19
C ALA A 167 -17.41 10.51 1.40
N ILE A 168 -18.05 9.35 1.21
CA ILE A 168 -18.17 8.32 2.25
C ILE A 168 -16.79 7.76 2.60
N GLY A 169 -15.96 7.44 1.60
CA GLY A 169 -14.59 6.97 1.80
C GLY A 169 -13.75 7.94 2.63
N LEU A 170 -13.80 9.24 2.30
CA LEU A 170 -13.11 10.28 3.06
C LEU A 170 -13.64 10.38 4.49
N THR A 171 -14.96 10.27 4.69
CA THR A 171 -15.56 10.26 6.03
C THR A 171 -15.07 9.05 6.84
N LEU A 172 -15.04 7.86 6.24
CA LEU A 172 -14.53 6.64 6.87
C LEU A 172 -13.04 6.75 7.18
N ALA A 173 -12.25 7.36 6.30
CA ALA A 173 -10.83 7.62 6.53
C ALA A 173 -10.61 8.54 7.74
N LEU A 174 -11.39 9.62 7.87
CA LEU A 174 -11.32 10.52 9.03
C LEU A 174 -11.68 9.81 10.35
N ILE A 175 -12.70 8.94 10.32
CA ILE A 175 -13.08 8.10 11.47
C ILE A 175 -11.99 7.08 11.79
N ALA A 176 -11.35 6.49 10.79
CA ALA A 176 -10.25 5.55 10.97
C ALA A 176 -9.03 6.22 11.62
N ILE A 177 -8.66 7.43 11.18
CA ILE A 177 -7.62 8.24 11.82
C ILE A 177 -8.01 8.52 13.29
N LEU A 178 -9.28 8.87 13.56
CA LEU A 178 -9.73 9.10 14.94
C LEU A 178 -9.56 7.84 15.80
N ALA A 179 -10.02 6.69 15.31
CA ALA A 179 -9.89 5.42 16.00
C ALA A 179 -8.41 5.06 16.25
N PHE A 180 -7.54 5.27 15.25
CA PHE A 180 -6.10 5.09 15.40
C PHE A 180 -5.54 6.01 16.50
N THR A 181 -5.81 7.31 16.46
CA THR A 181 -5.24 8.27 17.42
C THR A 181 -5.70 8.03 18.86
N ILE A 182 -6.91 7.49 19.05
CA ILE A 182 -7.42 7.07 20.36
C ILE A 182 -6.72 5.78 20.84
N ALA A 183 -6.51 4.83 19.93
CA ALA A 183 -5.92 3.53 20.26
C ALA A 183 -4.40 3.57 20.44
N HIS A 184 -3.71 4.47 19.74
CA HIS A 184 -2.26 4.59 19.79
C HIS A 184 -1.81 5.48 20.95
N THR A 185 -1.30 4.88 22.01
CA THR A 185 -0.80 5.61 23.18
C THR A 185 0.35 6.52 22.78
N GLY A 186 0.23 7.80 23.13
CA GLY A 186 1.24 8.81 22.80
C GLY A 186 1.02 9.49 21.45
N SER A 187 -0.03 9.14 20.69
CA SER A 187 -0.38 9.83 19.45
C SER A 187 -0.64 11.33 19.66
N ASP A 188 -0.23 12.14 18.68
CA ASP A 188 -0.73 13.51 18.52
C ASP A 188 -2.26 13.51 18.43
N SER A 189 -2.87 14.66 18.78
CA SER A 189 -4.33 14.80 18.69
C SER A 189 -4.81 14.68 17.24
N TRP A 190 -6.01 14.14 17.05
CA TRP A 190 -6.64 13.95 15.74
C TRP A 190 -6.62 15.22 14.87
N LEU A 191 -6.89 16.38 15.47
CA LEU A 191 -6.87 17.69 14.80
C LEU A 191 -5.49 18.08 14.25
N MET A 192 -4.41 17.59 14.85
CA MET A 192 -3.04 17.81 14.39
C MET A 192 -2.61 16.79 13.35
N VAL A 193 -3.12 15.56 13.43
CA VAL A 193 -2.78 14.46 12.51
C VAL A 193 -3.41 14.67 11.14
N VAL A 194 -4.70 15.01 11.07
CA VAL A 194 -5.45 15.12 9.79
C VAL A 194 -4.79 16.09 8.79
N PRO A 195 -4.41 17.34 9.16
CA PRO A 195 -3.75 18.24 8.23
C PRO A 195 -2.38 17.76 7.75
N ARG A 196 -1.70 16.92 8.55
CA ARG A 196 -0.41 16.34 8.15
C ARG A 196 -0.59 15.18 7.18
N VAL A 197 -1.60 14.33 7.38
CA VAL A 197 -1.97 13.22 6.46
C VAL A 197 -2.33 13.78 5.08
N TYR A 198 -3.16 14.81 5.02
CA TYR A 198 -3.62 15.42 3.76
C TYR A 198 -2.79 16.64 3.33
N HIS A 199 -1.54 16.76 3.81
CA HIS A 199 -0.66 17.84 3.40
C HIS A 199 -0.30 17.69 1.91
N PRO A 200 -0.25 18.78 1.10
CA PRO A 200 0.05 18.70 -0.34
C PRO A 200 1.33 17.97 -0.70
N LYS A 201 2.34 18.01 0.18
CA LYS A 201 3.60 17.26 0.04
C LYS A 201 3.40 15.74 -0.11
N ASN A 202 2.29 15.18 0.38
CA ASN A 202 1.98 13.75 0.30
C ASN A 202 1.20 13.39 -0.98
N LEU A 203 1.04 14.32 -1.94
CA LEU A 203 0.27 14.07 -3.16
C LEU A 203 0.88 12.94 -4.01
N GLY A 204 2.21 12.80 -4.04
CA GLY A 204 2.88 11.66 -4.67
C GLY A 204 2.42 10.32 -4.07
N LEU A 205 2.45 10.21 -2.74
CA LEU A 205 1.97 9.04 -2.00
C LEU A 205 0.46 8.79 -2.21
N LEU A 206 -0.35 9.84 -2.24
CA LEU A 206 -1.78 9.73 -2.51
C LEU A 206 -2.06 9.09 -3.89
N VAL A 207 -1.30 9.50 -4.90
CA VAL A 207 -1.39 8.92 -6.27
C VAL A 207 -0.82 7.51 -6.31
N GLN A 208 0.28 7.24 -5.62
CA GLN A 208 0.86 5.90 -5.49
C GLN A 208 -0.17 4.91 -4.94
N VAL A 209 -0.78 5.21 -3.79
CA VAL A 209 -1.77 4.33 -3.14
C VAL A 209 -2.99 4.10 -4.04
N LEU A 210 -3.43 5.13 -4.78
CA LEU A 210 -4.51 4.96 -5.78
C LEU A 210 -4.12 3.94 -6.86
N LEU A 211 -2.92 4.07 -7.41
CA LEU A 211 -2.44 3.23 -8.50
C LEU A 211 -2.16 1.80 -8.02
N GLU A 212 -1.75 1.63 -6.76
CA GLU A 212 -1.65 0.34 -6.09
C GLU A 212 -3.03 -0.32 -5.96
N ASP A 213 -4.04 0.38 -5.45
CA ASP A 213 -5.40 -0.14 -5.32
C ASP A 213 -6.01 -0.54 -6.67
N ILE A 214 -5.76 0.26 -7.71
CA ILE A 214 -6.14 -0.07 -9.09
C ILE A 214 -5.44 -1.35 -9.53
N THR A 215 -4.14 -1.48 -9.26
CA THR A 215 -3.36 -2.66 -9.62
C THR A 215 -3.90 -3.90 -8.92
N ILE A 216 -4.15 -3.84 -7.62
CA ILE A 216 -4.73 -4.92 -6.83
C ILE A 216 -6.11 -5.30 -7.39
N ALA A 217 -6.97 -4.32 -7.67
CA ALA A 217 -8.29 -4.57 -8.26
C ALA A 217 -8.20 -5.21 -9.64
N VAL A 218 -7.26 -4.76 -10.47
CA VAL A 218 -6.97 -5.38 -11.77
C VAL A 218 -6.63 -6.84 -11.56
N LEU A 219 -5.57 -7.14 -10.80
CA LEU A 219 -5.12 -8.50 -10.52
C LEU A 219 -6.27 -9.36 -9.97
N PHE A 220 -6.94 -8.88 -8.94
CA PHE A 220 -8.01 -9.60 -8.28
C PHE A 220 -9.10 -10.04 -9.26
N VAL A 221 -9.58 -9.13 -10.11
CA VAL A 221 -10.66 -9.48 -11.05
C VAL A 221 -10.20 -10.53 -12.07
N ARG A 222 -8.95 -10.47 -12.57
CA ARG A 222 -8.44 -11.41 -13.58
C ARG A 222 -8.14 -12.78 -12.96
N PHE A 223 -7.52 -12.81 -11.78
CA PHE A 223 -7.28 -14.05 -11.04
C PHE A 223 -8.59 -14.69 -10.59
N ARG A 224 -9.59 -13.91 -10.16
CA ARG A 224 -10.92 -14.42 -9.79
C ARG A 224 -11.62 -15.14 -10.93
N ALA A 225 -11.46 -14.66 -12.15
CA ALA A 225 -12.05 -15.30 -13.33
C ALA A 225 -11.50 -16.71 -13.61
N VAL A 226 -10.35 -17.06 -13.03
CA VAL A 226 -9.70 -18.37 -13.18
C VAL A 226 -9.82 -19.21 -11.91
N LEU A 227 -9.49 -18.64 -10.75
CA LEU A 227 -9.32 -19.36 -9.49
C LEU A 227 -10.59 -19.36 -8.62
N GLY A 228 -11.56 -18.51 -8.95
CA GLY A 228 -12.72 -18.24 -8.10
C GLY A 228 -12.38 -17.31 -6.93
N LEU A 229 -13.42 -16.93 -6.18
CA LEU A 229 -13.35 -15.85 -5.19
C LEU A 229 -12.40 -16.16 -4.01
N ARG A 230 -12.58 -17.32 -3.36
CA ARG A 230 -11.85 -17.66 -2.14
C ARG A 230 -10.34 -17.80 -2.37
N ALA A 231 -9.95 -18.52 -3.42
CA ALA A 231 -8.56 -18.69 -3.78
C ALA A 231 -7.90 -17.37 -4.17
N THR A 232 -8.63 -16.48 -4.85
CA THR A 232 -8.11 -15.16 -5.23
C THR A 232 -7.92 -14.25 -4.02
N ILE A 233 -8.86 -14.22 -3.07
CA ILE A 233 -8.69 -13.48 -1.81
C ILE A 233 -7.43 -13.96 -1.09
N ALA A 234 -7.27 -15.28 -0.92
CA ALA A 234 -6.10 -15.84 -0.26
C ALA A 234 -4.80 -15.50 -1.01
N LEU A 235 -4.77 -15.68 -2.33
CA LEU A 235 -3.61 -15.38 -3.16
C LEU A 235 -3.19 -13.92 -3.05
N VAL A 236 -4.12 -12.99 -3.26
CA VAL A 236 -3.81 -11.54 -3.25
C VAL A 236 -3.40 -11.08 -1.85
N ALA A 237 -4.05 -11.57 -0.79
CA ALA A 237 -3.65 -11.26 0.58
C ALA A 237 -2.25 -11.77 0.93
N VAL A 238 -1.90 -12.99 0.48
CA VAL A 238 -0.54 -13.54 0.66
C VAL A 238 0.48 -12.75 -0.15
N LEU A 239 0.17 -12.36 -1.39
CA LEU A 239 1.06 -11.54 -2.21
C LEU A 239 1.30 -10.16 -1.58
N PHE A 240 0.26 -9.55 -1.01
CA PHE A 240 0.35 -8.28 -0.29
C PHE A 240 1.27 -8.40 0.94
N ALA A 241 1.05 -9.42 1.78
CA ALA A 241 1.94 -9.70 2.90
C ALA A 241 3.38 -10.00 2.43
N ALA A 242 3.54 -10.76 1.33
CA ALA A 242 4.85 -11.07 0.76
C ALA A 242 5.61 -9.83 0.27
N GLY A 243 4.91 -8.75 -0.09
CA GLY A 243 5.52 -7.45 -0.40
C GLY A 243 6.34 -6.86 0.75
N HIS A 244 6.11 -7.31 1.99
CA HIS A 244 6.84 -6.86 3.17
C HIS A 244 8.11 -7.70 3.43
N ILE A 245 8.28 -8.85 2.77
CA ILE A 245 9.41 -9.77 3.00
C ILE A 245 10.77 -9.11 2.77
N PRO A 246 11.02 -8.32 1.71
CA PRO A 246 12.33 -7.70 1.51
C PRO A 246 12.76 -6.81 2.69
N THR A 247 11.84 -6.00 3.22
CA THR A 247 12.07 -5.17 4.41
C THR A 247 12.41 -6.02 5.64
N LEU A 248 11.81 -7.20 5.78
CA LEU A 248 12.12 -8.12 6.89
C LEU A 248 13.48 -8.80 6.72
N LEU A 249 13.84 -9.16 5.48
CA LEU A 249 15.14 -9.76 5.19
C LEU A 249 16.28 -8.78 5.45
N THR A 250 16.11 -7.51 5.11
CA THR A 250 17.13 -6.47 5.36
C THR A 250 17.31 -6.15 6.85
N ARG A 251 16.26 -6.31 7.67
CA ARG A 251 16.32 -6.08 9.13
C ARG A 251 16.73 -7.30 9.95
N GLY A 252 16.70 -8.49 9.33
CA GLY A 252 17.02 -9.76 9.96
C GLY A 252 15.78 -10.42 10.57
N ALA A 253 15.16 -11.31 9.80
CA ALA A 253 13.87 -11.94 10.11
C ALA A 253 13.79 -12.54 11.53
N THR A 254 12.86 -12.02 12.33
CA THR A 254 12.51 -12.48 13.67
C THR A 254 11.15 -13.18 13.69
N ILE A 255 10.88 -13.98 14.74
CA ILE A 255 9.56 -14.64 14.93
C ILE A 255 8.44 -13.60 15.06
N SER A 256 8.72 -12.44 15.68
CA SER A 256 7.77 -11.33 15.78
C SER A 256 7.38 -10.78 14.40
N GLU A 257 8.35 -10.63 13.49
CA GLU A 257 8.09 -10.15 12.13
C GLU A 257 7.27 -11.17 11.31
N LEU A 258 7.53 -12.47 11.49
CA LEU A 258 6.68 -13.51 10.90
C LEU A 258 5.23 -13.41 11.41
N SER A 259 5.03 -13.09 12.70
CA SER A 259 3.68 -12.89 13.24
C SER A 259 2.99 -11.66 12.64
N SER A 260 3.73 -10.57 12.38
CA SER A 260 3.22 -9.40 11.68
C SER A 260 2.77 -9.73 10.26
N LEU A 261 3.55 -10.51 9.50
CA LEU A 261 3.14 -10.97 8.16
C LEU A 261 1.84 -11.77 8.16
N ILE A 262 1.64 -12.63 9.16
CA ILE A 262 0.40 -13.40 9.31
C ILE A 262 -0.78 -12.46 9.56
N LEU A 263 -0.58 -11.45 10.40
CA LEU A 263 -1.61 -10.45 10.69
C LEU A 263 -1.90 -9.57 9.46
N ASP A 264 -0.88 -9.21 8.66
CA ASP A 264 -1.05 -8.46 7.42
C ASP A 264 -1.83 -9.28 6.38
N ALA A 265 -1.53 -10.57 6.26
CA ALA A 265 -2.32 -11.48 5.41
C ALA A 265 -3.77 -11.59 5.90
N GLY A 266 -3.98 -11.69 7.21
CA GLY A 266 -5.32 -11.72 7.82
C GLY A 266 -6.10 -10.44 7.56
N LEU A 267 -5.45 -9.28 7.71
CA LEU A 267 -6.01 -7.97 7.39
C LEU A 267 -6.34 -7.86 5.89
N GLY A 268 -5.44 -8.31 5.02
CA GLY A 268 -5.65 -8.36 3.57
C GLY A 268 -6.87 -9.21 3.20
N ILE A 269 -7.06 -10.38 3.83
CA ILE A 269 -8.27 -11.20 3.65
C ILE A 269 -9.53 -10.43 4.05
N ALA A 270 -9.52 -9.76 5.21
CA ALA A 270 -10.67 -9.00 5.69
C ALA A 270 -11.02 -7.83 4.75
N ILE A 271 -10.02 -7.03 4.37
CA ILE A 271 -10.16 -5.92 3.43
C ILE A 271 -10.71 -6.42 2.10
N LEU A 272 -10.06 -7.40 1.46
CA LEU A 272 -10.46 -7.90 0.16
C LEU A 272 -11.87 -8.51 0.19
N SER A 273 -12.26 -9.17 1.29
CA SER A 273 -13.61 -9.72 1.46
C SER A 273 -14.70 -8.64 1.45
N VAL A 274 -14.40 -7.46 2.00
CA VAL A 274 -15.30 -6.31 2.04
C VAL A 274 -15.26 -5.53 0.73
N VAL A 275 -14.06 -5.18 0.24
CA VAL A 275 -13.88 -4.40 -0.99
C VAL A 275 -14.45 -5.15 -2.20
N GLN A 276 -14.23 -6.46 -2.33
CA GLN A 276 -14.80 -7.24 -3.46
C GLN A 276 -16.34 -7.25 -3.46
N ARG A 277 -16.97 -7.12 -2.28
CA ARG A 277 -18.42 -7.08 -2.15
C ARG A 277 -18.99 -5.75 -2.69
N SER A 278 -18.22 -4.68 -2.55
CA SER A 278 -18.50 -3.36 -3.13
C SER A 278 -18.13 -3.27 -4.61
N ALA A 279 -17.09 -4.01 -5.02
CA ALA A 279 -16.42 -3.88 -6.32
C ALA A 279 -16.09 -2.42 -6.65
N ASP A 280 -15.61 -1.68 -5.65
CA ASP A 280 -15.43 -0.24 -5.69
C ASP A 280 -14.23 0.17 -4.85
N ILE A 281 -13.17 0.65 -5.49
CA ILE A 281 -11.97 1.13 -4.81
C ILE A 281 -12.05 2.60 -4.40
N TRP A 282 -13.02 3.38 -4.90
CA TRP A 282 -13.07 4.81 -4.64
C TRP A 282 -13.24 5.13 -3.16
N TRP A 283 -14.09 4.40 -2.46
CA TRP A 283 -14.27 4.60 -1.03
C TRP A 283 -13.07 4.06 -0.24
N PHE A 284 -12.48 2.95 -0.69
CA PHE A 284 -11.44 2.24 0.04
C PHE A 284 -10.10 2.96 -0.07
N TRP A 285 -9.77 3.52 -1.23
CA TRP A 285 -8.54 4.28 -1.45
C TRP A 285 -8.33 5.41 -0.44
N CYS A 286 -9.38 6.15 -0.10
CA CYS A 286 -9.30 7.19 0.93
C CYS A 286 -8.88 6.61 2.29
N VAL A 287 -9.42 5.43 2.65
CA VAL A 287 -9.10 4.73 3.90
C VAL A 287 -7.67 4.17 3.84
N HIS A 288 -7.31 3.51 2.74
CA HIS A 288 -5.99 2.92 2.54
C HIS A 288 -4.90 3.99 2.65
N PHE A 289 -5.03 5.09 1.90
CA PHE A 289 -4.09 6.21 1.97
C PHE A 289 -3.97 6.78 3.38
N ALA A 290 -5.09 7.00 4.07
CA ALA A 290 -5.05 7.54 5.43
C ALA A 290 -4.31 6.60 6.39
N MET A 291 -4.59 5.30 6.32
CA MET A 291 -3.96 4.31 7.20
C MET A 291 -2.49 4.08 6.89
N ASP A 292 -2.08 4.13 5.62
CA ASP A 292 -0.67 4.09 5.23
C ASP A 292 0.07 5.31 5.75
N MET A 293 -0.51 6.50 5.62
CA MET A 293 0.08 7.71 6.19
C MET A 293 0.23 7.61 7.71
N MET A 294 -0.68 6.92 8.42
CA MET A 294 -0.56 6.70 9.86
C MET A 294 0.68 5.88 10.24
N GLN A 295 1.20 5.02 9.36
CA GLN A 295 2.43 4.26 9.61
C GLN A 295 3.66 5.16 9.82
N PHE A 296 3.68 6.32 9.16
CA PHE A 296 4.78 7.28 9.26
C PHE A 296 4.67 8.23 10.47
N TYR A 297 3.51 8.26 11.15
CA TYR A 297 3.32 9.05 12.37
C TYR A 297 3.61 8.19 13.60
N VAL A 298 4.87 7.78 13.74
CA VAL A 298 5.39 7.29 15.02
C VAL A 298 5.80 8.52 15.83
N VAL A 299 5.15 8.74 16.96
CA VAL A 299 5.45 9.90 17.82
C VAL A 299 6.85 9.75 18.40
N THR A 300 7.65 10.80 18.23
CA THR A 300 8.97 11.01 18.86
C THR A 300 8.85 11.32 20.34
#